data_AF-A0A0S7Y9W5-F1
#
_entry.id   AF-A0A0S7Y9W5-F1
#
_cell.length_a   1.000
_cell.length_b   1.000
_cell.length_c   1.000
_cell.angle_alpha   90.00
_cell.angle_beta   90.00
_cell.angle_gamma   90.00
#
_symmetry.space_group_name_H-M   'P 1'
#
loop_
_entity.id
_entity.type
_entity.pdbx_description
1 polymer ?
#
loop_
_entity_poly.entity_id
_entity_poly.type
_entity_poly.pdbx_seq_one_letter_code
_entity_poly.pdbx_strand_id
1 'polypeptide(L)'
;MKEETKLSFKEFEAFQREQEKLIFKWIIFGFLFFIISSFVIEFIDQEILKIGIVSWYNFSILVIGAFVIFIYSFISWKKNLKVWLLKYILAIYIPFVTSLWIYFTSDPEYTRPLFLIFLATPAFLGIIFYDIKVSLLSVLTGVVFCGLLILYYHNIGFPFPFYDLILTFLFIIFFMLFFSIGIWRTRLFLTELLEKRREAEEAKSVLEVKVQARTKELRELTQNLDQKVKARTTELQERVSQLERFQKLTIGRELKMAELKKEIERLKKEQK
;
A
#
# COMPACT_ATOMS: atom_id res chain seq x y z
N MET A 1 20.56 10.22 -17.27
CA MET A 1 21.17 10.15 -15.92
C MET A 1 20.75 11.26 -14.93
N LYS A 2 21.12 12.55 -15.07
CA LYS A 2 20.74 13.59 -14.08
C LYS A 2 19.25 13.97 -14.06
N GLU A 3 18.53 13.77 -15.16
CA GLU A 3 17.08 14.03 -15.23
C GLU A 3 16.25 12.84 -14.72
N GLU A 4 16.64 11.60 -15.04
CA GLU A 4 15.98 10.39 -14.52
C GLU A 4 16.04 10.31 -12.98
N THR A 5 17.17 10.69 -12.39
CA THR A 5 17.33 10.75 -10.92
C THR A 5 16.45 11.82 -10.26
N LYS A 6 16.19 12.94 -10.94
CA LYS A 6 15.27 13.97 -10.44
C LYS A 6 13.80 13.57 -10.58
N LEU A 7 13.44 12.83 -11.62
CA LEU A 7 12.08 12.32 -11.81
C LEU A 7 11.74 11.27 -10.74
N SER A 8 12.67 10.33 -10.51
CA SER A 8 12.60 9.32 -9.43
C SER A 8 12.38 9.96 -8.05
N PHE A 9 13.04 11.09 -7.77
CA PHE A 9 12.87 11.79 -6.49
C PHE A 9 11.47 12.39 -6.29
N LYS A 10 10.86 12.98 -7.35
CA LYS A 10 9.49 13.51 -7.26
C LYS A 10 8.46 12.41 -7.08
N GLU A 11 8.64 11.30 -7.78
CA GLU A 11 7.79 10.11 -7.63
C GLU A 11 7.92 9.51 -6.22
N PHE A 12 9.13 9.45 -5.69
CA PHE A 12 9.38 9.06 -4.30
C PHE A 12 8.66 9.98 -3.31
N GLU A 13 8.72 11.31 -3.48
CA GLU A 13 7.99 12.24 -2.61
C GLU A 13 6.46 12.09 -2.72
N ALA A 14 5.93 11.78 -3.90
CA ALA A 14 4.52 11.51 -4.10
C ALA A 14 4.10 10.21 -3.40
N PHE A 15 4.89 9.16 -3.57
CA PHE A 15 4.71 7.87 -2.90
C PHE A 15 4.79 8.02 -1.37
N GLN A 16 5.80 8.76 -0.87
CA GLN A 16 5.96 9.04 0.55
C GLN A 16 4.72 9.76 1.09
N ARG A 17 4.20 10.77 0.38
CA ARG A 17 2.95 11.45 0.78
C ARG A 17 1.74 10.52 0.84
N GLU A 18 1.68 9.53 -0.04
CA GLU A 18 0.59 8.56 -0.07
C GLU A 18 0.69 7.57 1.11
N GLN A 19 1.90 7.06 1.39
CA GLN A 19 2.17 6.23 2.56
C GLN A 19 1.98 6.98 3.88
N GLU A 20 2.39 8.25 3.95
CA GLU A 20 2.19 9.11 5.12
C GLU A 20 0.69 9.15 5.49
N LYS A 21 -0.23 9.24 4.52
CA LYS A 21 -1.68 9.21 4.81
C LYS A 21 -2.14 7.90 5.46
N LEU A 22 -1.62 6.76 5.00
CA LEU A 22 -1.93 5.46 5.58
C LEU A 22 -1.35 5.36 7.00
N ILE A 23 -0.11 5.78 7.18
CA ILE A 23 0.56 5.85 8.49
C ILE A 23 -0.24 6.74 9.45
N PHE A 24 -0.70 7.91 9.01
CA PHE A 24 -1.53 8.78 9.85
C PHE A 24 -2.84 8.14 10.28
N LYS A 25 -3.49 7.36 9.40
CA LYS A 25 -4.67 6.57 9.78
C LYS A 25 -4.33 5.61 10.92
N TRP A 26 -3.22 4.86 10.82
CA TRP A 26 -2.77 3.96 11.88
C TRP A 26 -2.38 4.68 13.16
N ILE A 27 -1.73 5.85 13.06
CA ILE A 27 -1.39 6.70 14.22
C ILE A 27 -2.67 7.14 14.94
N ILE A 28 -3.72 7.54 14.23
CA ILE A 28 -5.01 7.92 14.84
C ILE A 28 -5.60 6.73 15.62
N PHE A 29 -5.64 5.54 15.02
CA PHE A 29 -6.10 4.34 15.73
C PHE A 29 -5.21 3.97 16.93
N GLY A 30 -3.90 4.08 16.78
CA GLY A 30 -2.93 3.85 17.85
C GLY A 30 -3.10 4.82 19.02
N PHE A 31 -3.35 6.11 18.73
CA PHE A 31 -3.64 7.12 19.76
C PHE A 31 -4.92 6.81 20.52
N LEU A 32 -5.99 6.44 19.81
CA LEU A 32 -7.25 6.06 20.45
C LEU A 32 -7.04 4.85 21.37
N PHE A 33 -6.34 3.83 20.87
CA PHE A 33 -5.99 2.66 21.66
C PHE A 33 -5.15 3.02 22.89
N PHE A 34 -4.15 3.91 22.74
CA PHE A 34 -3.30 4.39 23.83
C PHE A 34 -4.08 5.13 24.92
N ILE A 35 -5.06 5.97 24.54
CA ILE A 35 -5.91 6.67 25.52
C ILE A 35 -6.76 5.66 26.30
N ILE A 36 -7.32 4.66 25.63
CA ILE A 36 -8.13 3.62 26.27
C ILE A 36 -7.25 2.76 27.18
N SER A 37 -6.09 2.31 26.71
CA SER A 37 -5.19 1.46 27.49
C SER A 37 -4.62 2.19 28.70
N SER A 38 -4.22 3.46 28.54
CA SER A 38 -3.74 4.27 29.66
C SER A 38 -4.82 4.50 30.71
N PHE A 39 -6.09 4.70 30.31
CA PHE A 39 -7.21 4.79 31.25
C PHE A 39 -7.42 3.47 32.02
N VAL A 40 -7.35 2.33 31.33
CA VAL A 40 -7.47 1.02 31.99
C VAL A 40 -6.32 0.77 32.97
N ILE A 41 -5.09 1.10 32.58
CA ILE A 41 -3.91 0.97 33.45
C ILE A 41 -4.06 1.85 34.68
N GLU A 42 -4.45 3.12 34.52
CA GLU A 42 -4.66 4.04 35.63
C GLU A 42 -5.77 3.57 36.57
N PHE A 43 -6.87 3.06 36.01
CA PHE A 43 -7.96 2.50 36.81
C PHE A 43 -7.50 1.30 37.65
N ILE A 44 -6.70 0.39 37.07
CA ILE A 44 -6.12 -0.75 37.79
C ILE A 44 -5.17 -0.26 38.89
N ASP A 45 -4.31 0.72 38.58
CA ASP A 45 -3.35 1.27 39.52
C ASP A 45 -4.02 1.86 40.77
N GLN A 46 -5.07 2.67 40.57
CA GLN A 46 -5.78 3.37 41.63
C GLN A 46 -6.75 2.48 42.41
N GLU A 47 -7.64 1.77 41.71
CA GLU A 47 -8.77 1.09 42.35
C GLU A 47 -8.43 -0.32 42.81
N ILE A 48 -7.55 -1.01 42.07
CA ILE A 48 -7.23 -2.42 42.35
C ILE A 48 -5.95 -2.52 43.17
N LEU A 49 -4.87 -1.91 42.69
CA LEU A 49 -3.54 -2.05 43.29
C LEU A 49 -3.29 -1.04 44.42
N LYS A 50 -3.98 0.11 44.39
CA LYS A 50 -3.83 1.21 45.36
C LYS A 50 -2.39 1.71 45.50
N ILE A 51 -1.63 1.68 44.39
CA ILE A 51 -0.24 2.17 44.36
C ILE A 51 -0.25 3.69 44.29
N GLY A 52 -1.13 4.27 43.46
CA GLY A 52 -1.35 5.70 43.38
C GLY A 52 -0.24 6.44 42.62
N ILE A 53 0.26 5.86 41.51
CA ILE A 53 1.42 6.36 40.77
C ILE A 53 1.17 7.77 40.22
N VAL A 54 -0.03 8.02 39.68
CA VAL A 54 -0.44 9.31 39.12
C VAL A 54 -1.80 9.69 39.68
N SER A 55 -2.00 10.90 40.22
CA SER A 55 -3.35 11.27 40.67
C SER A 55 -4.34 11.36 39.50
N TRP A 56 -5.62 11.04 39.71
CA TRP A 56 -6.69 11.21 38.71
C TRP A 56 -6.72 12.62 38.10
N TYR A 57 -6.41 13.64 38.90
CA TYR A 57 -6.29 15.03 38.44
C TYR A 57 -5.16 15.18 37.40
N ASN A 58 -3.95 14.73 37.72
CA ASN A 58 -2.81 14.79 36.80
C ASN A 58 -3.04 13.95 35.54
N PHE A 59 -3.61 12.75 35.70
CA PHE A 59 -3.96 11.88 34.59
C PHE A 59 -4.96 12.56 33.64
N SER A 60 -5.99 13.24 34.17
CA SER A 60 -6.98 13.94 33.35
C SER A 60 -6.35 15.04 32.48
N ILE A 61 -5.36 15.78 33.00
CA ILE A 61 -4.61 16.80 32.24
C ILE A 61 -3.87 16.15 31.07
N LEU A 62 -3.21 15.01 31.30
CA LEU A 62 -2.49 14.26 30.28
C LEU A 62 -3.43 13.74 29.18
N VAL A 63 -4.60 13.21 29.56
CA VAL A 63 -5.62 12.74 28.62
C VAL A 63 -6.19 13.88 27.79
N ILE A 64 -6.48 15.04 28.40
CA ILE A 64 -6.96 16.22 27.68
C ILE A 64 -5.92 16.68 26.64
N GLY A 65 -4.64 16.72 27.03
CA GLY A 65 -3.54 17.03 26.09
C GLY A 65 -3.52 16.05 24.90
N ALA A 66 -3.56 14.74 25.18
CA ALA A 66 -3.64 13.69 24.17
C ALA A 66 -4.85 13.86 23.23
N PHE A 67 -6.00 14.23 23.80
CA PHE A 67 -7.23 14.41 23.05
C PHE A 67 -7.20 15.62 22.11
N VAL A 68 -6.61 16.74 22.54
CA VAL A 68 -6.43 17.94 21.68
C VAL A 68 -5.63 17.59 20.42
N ILE A 69 -4.56 16.81 20.58
CA ILE A 69 -3.70 16.42 19.46
C ILE A 69 -4.36 15.36 18.59
N PHE A 70 -5.10 14.44 19.19
CA PHE A 70 -5.93 13.50 18.46
C PHE A 70 -6.94 14.25 17.57
N ILE A 71 -7.69 15.22 18.12
CA ILE A 71 -8.63 16.04 17.35
C ILE A 71 -7.92 16.77 16.23
N TYR A 72 -6.80 17.43 16.51
CA TYR A 72 -6.03 18.16 15.50
C TYR A 72 -5.55 17.23 14.37
N SER A 73 -5.03 16.05 14.72
CA SER A 73 -4.57 15.03 13.77
C SER A 73 -5.73 14.50 12.93
N PHE A 74 -6.88 14.23 13.55
CA PHE A 74 -8.08 13.76 12.89
C PHE A 74 -8.65 14.79 11.91
N ILE A 75 -8.72 16.07 12.29
CA ILE A 75 -9.16 17.16 11.41
C ILE A 75 -8.18 17.33 10.25
N SER A 76 -6.88 17.31 10.53
CA SER A 76 -5.83 17.45 9.51
C SER A 76 -5.90 16.32 8.48
N TRP A 77 -6.14 15.09 8.94
CA TRP A 77 -6.36 13.92 8.08
C TRP A 77 -7.61 14.07 7.23
N LYS A 78 -8.77 14.36 7.84
CA LYS A 78 -10.06 14.47 7.14
C LYS A 78 -10.09 15.57 6.09
N LYS A 79 -9.46 16.72 6.39
CA LYS A 79 -9.41 17.88 5.48
C LYS A 79 -8.22 17.84 4.51
N ASN A 80 -7.40 16.79 4.56
CA ASN A 80 -6.14 16.69 3.80
C ASN A 80 -5.25 17.94 3.97
N LEU A 81 -5.38 18.62 5.12
CA LEU A 81 -4.73 19.89 5.42
C LEU A 81 -3.30 19.62 5.86
N LYS A 82 -2.34 20.08 5.05
CA LYS A 82 -0.89 20.13 5.38
C LYS A 82 -0.40 18.91 6.16
N VAL A 83 -0.72 17.71 5.68
CA VAL A 83 -0.30 16.42 6.28
C VAL A 83 1.22 16.38 6.52
N TRP A 84 1.99 17.05 5.65
CA TRP A 84 3.44 17.20 5.80
C TRP A 84 3.86 17.92 7.10
N LEU A 85 3.06 18.86 7.64
CA LEU A 85 3.39 19.57 8.87
C LEU A 85 3.10 18.72 10.12
N LEU A 86 2.14 17.81 10.03
CA LEU A 86 1.66 17.03 11.17
C LEU A 86 2.78 16.15 11.77
N LYS A 87 3.67 15.60 10.93
CA LYS A 87 4.83 14.83 11.41
C LYS A 87 5.82 15.65 12.23
N TYR A 88 6.01 16.95 11.92
CA TYR A 88 6.86 17.83 12.71
C TYR A 88 6.17 18.25 14.02
N ILE A 89 4.85 18.44 14.00
CA ILE A 89 4.07 18.71 15.23
C ILE A 89 4.16 17.49 16.16
N LEU A 90 4.00 16.27 15.64
CA LEU A 90 4.16 15.04 16.41
C LEU A 90 5.59 14.87 16.95
N ALA A 91 6.61 15.25 16.18
CA ALA A 91 8.00 15.20 16.61
C ALA A 91 8.27 16.06 17.86
N ILE A 92 7.60 17.22 17.97
CA ILE A 92 7.71 18.10 19.15
C ILE A 92 6.80 17.60 20.28
N TYR A 93 5.59 17.17 19.92
CA TYR A 93 4.55 16.83 20.87
C TYR A 93 4.84 15.57 21.66
N ILE A 94 5.34 14.51 21.01
CA ILE A 94 5.59 13.24 21.69
C ILE A 94 6.59 13.42 22.83
N PRO A 95 7.78 14.03 22.63
CA PRO A 95 8.68 14.39 23.71
C PRO A 95 8.05 15.30 24.77
N PHE A 96 7.18 16.23 24.37
CA PHE A 96 6.52 17.09 25.36
C PHE A 96 5.59 16.31 26.29
N VAL A 97 4.72 15.45 25.74
CA VAL A 97 3.77 14.64 26.54
C VAL A 97 4.47 13.65 27.41
N THR A 98 5.46 12.94 26.87
CA THR A 98 6.19 11.95 27.66
C THR A 98 6.97 12.64 28.78
N SER A 99 7.42 13.88 28.58
CA SER A 99 8.01 14.68 29.66
C SER A 99 7.01 15.09 30.71
N LEU A 100 5.81 15.52 30.31
CA LEU A 100 4.73 15.82 31.25
C LEU A 100 4.31 14.57 32.04
N TRP A 101 4.28 13.41 31.39
CA TRP A 101 4.03 12.13 32.04
C TRP A 101 5.05 11.86 33.14
N ILE A 102 6.35 11.95 32.81
CA ILE A 102 7.43 11.77 33.78
C ILE A 102 7.33 12.80 34.91
N TYR A 103 7.07 14.06 34.58
CA TYR A 103 6.93 15.14 35.55
C TYR A 103 5.79 14.88 36.56
N PHE A 104 4.66 14.36 36.10
CA PHE A 104 3.51 14.07 36.97
C PHE A 104 3.63 12.74 37.74
N THR A 105 4.47 11.83 37.29
CA THR A 105 4.85 10.64 38.06
C THR A 105 5.66 11.07 39.27
N SER A 106 5.03 10.99 40.44
CA SER A 106 5.50 11.66 41.66
C SER A 106 6.72 11.00 42.29
N ASP A 107 7.01 9.75 41.94
CA ASP A 107 8.06 8.96 42.57
C ASP A 107 9.30 8.83 41.64
N PRO A 108 10.45 9.40 42.05
CA PRO A 108 11.69 9.35 41.28
C PRO A 108 12.20 7.94 40.96
N GLU A 109 11.90 6.93 41.78
CA GLU A 109 12.40 5.56 41.55
C GLU A 109 11.84 4.97 40.25
N TYR A 110 10.57 5.21 39.97
CA TYR A 110 9.90 4.74 38.75
C TYR A 110 10.24 5.59 37.52
N THR A 111 10.69 6.83 37.71
CA THR A 111 10.95 7.76 36.60
C THR A 111 12.27 7.48 35.87
N ARG A 112 13.29 6.93 36.58
CA ARG A 112 14.61 6.61 36.01
C ARG A 112 14.56 5.75 34.74
N PRO A 113 13.90 4.57 34.72
CA PRO A 113 13.82 3.76 33.50
C PRO A 113 13.03 4.46 32.38
N LEU A 114 12.10 5.35 32.71
CA LEU A 114 11.33 6.10 31.71
C LEU A 114 12.19 7.08 30.92
N PHE A 115 13.29 7.62 31.47
CA PHE A 115 14.22 8.50 30.74
C PHE A 115 14.88 7.83 29.52
N LEU A 116 15.19 6.54 29.60
CA LEU A 116 15.78 5.80 28.48
C LEU A 116 14.73 5.57 27.37
N ILE A 117 13.52 5.17 27.76
CA ILE A 117 12.39 4.98 26.84
C ILE A 117 12.00 6.32 26.19
N PHE A 118 12.08 7.40 26.96
CA PHE A 118 11.82 8.77 26.54
C PHE A 118 12.75 9.25 25.42
N LEU A 119 14.01 8.81 25.39
CA LEU A 119 14.95 9.19 24.33
C LEU A 119 14.90 8.26 23.12
N ALA A 120 14.42 7.03 23.31
CA ALA A 120 14.22 6.07 22.22
C ALA A 120 12.97 6.38 21.37
N THR A 121 11.87 6.77 22.01
CA THR A 121 10.58 7.03 21.34
C THR A 121 10.62 8.14 20.27
N PRO A 122 11.32 9.28 20.46
CA PRO A 122 11.43 10.36 19.48
C PRO A 122 12.18 9.93 18.22
N ALA A 123 13.21 9.07 18.36
CA ALA A 123 13.99 8.55 17.25
C ALA A 123 13.16 7.62 16.35
N PHE A 124 12.19 6.90 16.92
CA PHE A 124 11.31 5.99 16.19
C PHE A 124 10.38 6.70 15.19
N LEU A 125 9.99 7.95 15.47
CA LEU A 125 9.21 8.76 14.53
C LEU A 125 9.93 9.01 13.21
N GLY A 126 11.26 9.15 13.24
CA GLY A 126 12.07 9.32 12.04
C GLY A 126 11.98 8.14 11.07
N ILE A 127 11.94 6.91 11.62
CA ILE A 127 11.78 5.68 10.84
C ILE A 127 10.36 5.61 10.27
N ILE A 128 9.35 5.88 11.12
CA ILE A 128 7.94 5.84 10.70
C ILE A 128 7.70 6.76 9.50
N PHE A 129 8.22 7.99 9.54
CA PHE A 129 8.00 8.99 8.48
C PHE A 129 9.05 8.98 7.37
N TYR A 130 10.05 8.10 7.44
CA TYR A 130 11.20 8.05 6.52
C TYR A 130 11.90 9.39 6.33
N ASP A 131 11.89 10.25 7.35
CA ASP A 131 12.37 11.63 7.29
C ASP A 131 13.38 11.92 8.39
N ILE A 132 14.64 12.08 7.99
CA ILE A 132 15.74 12.37 8.91
C ILE A 132 15.55 13.69 9.64
N LYS A 133 14.89 14.69 9.03
CA LYS A 133 14.63 15.99 9.67
C LYS A 133 13.64 15.84 10.82
N VAL A 134 12.64 14.99 10.65
CA VAL A 134 11.67 14.66 11.71
C VAL A 134 12.39 13.97 12.87
N SER A 135 13.25 12.99 12.57
CA SER A 135 14.06 12.31 13.58
C SER A 135 14.91 13.30 14.38
N LEU A 136 15.68 14.16 13.70
CA LEU A 136 16.55 15.15 14.33
C LEU A 136 15.79 16.14 15.19
N LEU A 137 14.65 16.65 14.70
CA LEU A 137 13.79 17.57 15.45
C LEU A 137 13.24 16.91 16.72
N SER A 138 12.80 15.67 16.59
CA SER A 138 12.26 14.85 17.68
C SER A 138 13.31 14.61 18.77
N VAL A 139 14.53 14.22 18.38
CA VAL A 139 15.63 14.03 19.33
C VAL A 139 16.07 15.35 19.96
N LEU A 140 16.16 16.44 19.19
CA LEU A 140 16.54 17.76 19.73
C LEU A 140 15.54 18.21 20.80
N THR A 141 14.24 18.15 20.50
CA THR A 141 13.20 18.50 21.48
C THR A 141 13.21 17.56 22.69
N GLY A 142 13.42 16.25 22.47
CA GLY A 142 13.66 15.30 23.55
C GLY A 142 14.82 15.68 24.45
N VAL A 143 15.98 16.03 23.90
CA VAL A 143 17.15 16.47 24.69
C VAL A 143 16.82 17.71 25.52
N VAL A 144 16.12 18.69 24.95
CA VAL A 144 15.71 19.90 25.68
C VAL A 144 14.80 19.55 26.86
N PHE A 145 13.74 18.77 26.64
CA PHE A 145 12.82 18.42 27.71
C PHE A 145 13.44 17.48 28.75
N CYS A 146 14.32 16.58 28.35
CA CYS A 146 15.11 15.75 29.26
C CYS A 146 15.98 16.62 30.18
N GLY A 147 16.65 17.64 29.62
CA GLY A 147 17.41 18.61 30.40
C GLY A 147 16.55 19.36 31.42
N LEU A 148 15.34 19.79 31.03
CA LEU A 148 14.38 20.44 31.94
C LEU A 148 13.94 19.51 33.07
N LEU A 149 13.68 18.23 32.78
CA LEU A 149 13.34 17.23 33.79
C LEU A 149 14.49 17.00 34.76
N ILE A 150 15.72 16.86 34.26
CA ILE A 150 16.91 16.68 35.13
C ILE A 150 17.07 17.87 36.07
N LEU A 151 16.89 19.11 35.58
CA LEU A 151 16.93 20.31 36.42
C LEU A 151 15.82 20.31 37.48
N TYR A 152 14.61 19.89 37.11
CA TYR A 152 13.48 19.78 38.04
C TYR A 152 13.76 18.78 39.17
N TYR A 153 14.21 17.56 38.85
CA TYR A 153 14.53 16.55 39.86
C TYR A 153 15.72 16.95 40.72
N HIS A 154 16.72 17.62 40.14
CA HIS A 154 17.83 18.18 40.90
C HIS A 154 17.34 19.18 41.96
N ASN A 155 16.38 20.05 41.60
CA ASN A 155 15.81 21.04 42.53
C ASN A 155 14.98 20.41 43.66
N ILE A 156 14.40 19.22 43.46
CA ILE A 156 13.69 18.45 44.49
C ILE A 156 14.67 17.68 45.40
N GLY A 157 15.97 17.74 45.12
CA GLY A 157 17.01 17.07 45.90
C GLY A 157 17.21 15.61 45.53
N PHE A 158 16.68 15.16 44.38
CA PHE A 158 16.94 13.81 43.90
C PHE A 158 18.31 13.76 43.21
N PRO A 159 19.30 13.01 43.76
CA PRO A 159 20.62 12.95 43.16
C PRO A 159 20.54 12.11 41.89
N PHE A 160 20.87 12.74 40.75
CA PHE A 160 21.21 12.02 39.52
C PHE A 160 22.71 11.68 39.56
N PRO A 161 23.07 10.39 39.69
CA PRO A 161 24.44 9.98 39.64
C PRO A 161 25.07 10.38 38.30
N PHE A 162 26.33 10.81 38.32
CA PHE A 162 27.02 11.26 37.10
C PHE A 162 27.08 10.17 36.02
N TYR A 163 27.16 8.90 36.42
CA TYR A 163 27.17 7.77 35.49
C TYR A 163 25.85 7.61 34.72
N ASP A 164 24.70 7.96 35.32
CA ASP A 164 23.40 7.88 34.63
C ASP A 164 23.31 8.93 33.52
N LEU A 165 23.88 10.12 33.74
CA LEU A 165 23.98 11.16 32.70
C LEU A 165 24.87 10.72 31.53
N ILE A 166 26.03 10.12 31.83
CA ILE A 166 26.93 9.57 30.79
C ILE A 166 26.22 8.46 30.03
N LEU A 167 25.58 7.52 30.73
CA LEU A 167 24.88 6.40 30.12
C LEU A 167 23.76 6.90 29.20
N THR A 168 22.99 7.89 29.65
CA THR A 168 21.94 8.54 28.87
C THR A 168 22.52 9.17 27.60
N PHE A 169 23.65 9.87 27.69
CA PHE A 169 24.31 10.48 26.54
C PHE A 169 24.84 9.45 25.54
N LEU A 170 25.51 8.39 26.02
CA LEU A 170 25.97 7.29 25.18
C LEU A 170 24.81 6.59 24.49
N PHE A 171 23.69 6.41 25.20
CA PHE A 171 22.47 5.84 24.64
C PHE A 171 21.89 6.72 23.53
N ILE A 172 21.85 8.04 23.71
CA ILE A 172 21.43 8.99 22.66
C ILE A 172 22.30 8.86 21.41
N ILE A 173 23.64 8.81 21.57
CA ILE A 173 24.56 8.66 20.44
C ILE A 173 24.34 7.34 19.73
N PHE A 174 24.26 6.24 20.49
CA PHE A 174 24.04 4.91 19.94
C PHE A 174 22.71 4.83 19.17
N PHE A 175 21.64 5.39 19.73
CA PHE A 175 20.34 5.48 19.06
C PHE A 175 20.42 6.36 17.81
N MET A 176 21.01 7.56 17.89
CA MET A 176 21.20 8.41 16.70
C MET A 176 21.89 7.66 15.55
N LEU A 177 22.96 6.91 15.85
CA LEU A 177 23.67 6.11 14.86
C LEU A 177 22.79 4.98 14.32
N PHE A 178 22.20 4.16 15.19
CA PHE A 178 21.35 3.03 14.81
C PHE A 178 20.17 3.48 13.92
N PHE A 179 19.50 4.56 14.32
CA PHE A 179 18.35 5.10 13.60
C PHE A 179 18.77 5.77 12.28
N SER A 180 19.92 6.46 12.22
CA SER A 180 20.43 7.02 10.97
C SER A 180 20.67 5.93 9.91
N ILE A 181 21.24 4.79 10.33
CA ILE A 181 21.45 3.62 9.48
C ILE A 181 20.11 3.02 9.05
N GLY A 182 19.16 2.89 9.98
CA GLY A 182 17.81 2.38 9.70
C GLY A 182 17.05 3.23 8.68
N ILE A 183 17.08 4.56 8.81
CA ILE A 183 16.44 5.50 7.88
C ILE A 183 17.11 5.43 6.50
N TRP A 184 18.44 5.36 6.44
CA TRP A 184 19.16 5.24 5.18
C TRP A 184 18.82 3.92 4.46
N ARG A 185 18.86 2.80 5.18
CA ARG A 185 18.54 1.47 4.63
C ARG A 185 17.09 1.40 4.13
N THR A 186 16.13 1.92 4.89
CA THR A 186 14.72 1.91 4.49
C THR A 186 14.47 2.78 3.25
N ARG A 187 15.13 3.94 3.16
CA ARG A 187 15.08 4.78 1.95
C ARG A 187 15.61 4.04 0.72
N LEU A 188 16.76 3.36 0.85
CA LEU A 188 17.34 2.60 -0.24
C LEU A 188 16.41 1.46 -0.71
N PHE A 189 15.84 0.71 0.24
CA PHE A 189 14.90 -0.35 -0.07
C PHE A 189 13.62 0.16 -0.75
N LEU A 190 13.11 1.32 -0.32
CA LEU A 190 11.94 1.95 -0.93
C LEU A 190 12.20 2.42 -2.36
N THR A 191 13.39 2.98 -2.63
CA THR A 191 13.76 3.37 -4.00
C THR A 191 13.85 2.15 -4.93
N GLU A 192 14.43 1.05 -4.46
CA GLU A 192 14.52 -0.18 -5.24
C GLU A 192 13.14 -0.79 -5.50
N LEU A 193 12.24 -0.78 -4.52
CA LEU A 193 10.85 -1.22 -4.69
C LEU A 193 10.10 -0.38 -5.73
N LEU A 194 10.30 0.94 -5.75
CA LEU A 194 9.69 1.83 -6.74
C LEU A 194 10.18 1.51 -8.15
N GLU A 195 11.48 1.30 -8.33
CA GLU A 195 12.04 0.91 -9.63
C GLU A 195 11.47 -0.43 -10.11
N LYS A 196 11.38 -1.43 -9.23
CA LYS A 196 10.76 -2.74 -9.56
C LYS A 196 9.29 -2.62 -9.92
N ARG A 197 8.55 -1.74 -9.24
CA ARG A 197 7.14 -1.47 -9.59
C ARG A 197 7.02 -0.83 -10.97
N ARG A 198 7.91 0.10 -11.31
CA ARG A 198 7.96 0.75 -12.63
C ARG A 198 8.26 -0.27 -13.74
N GLU A 199 9.29 -1.10 -13.55
CA GLU A 199 9.62 -2.18 -14.49
C GLU A 199 8.42 -3.11 -14.73
N ALA A 200 7.68 -3.46 -13.67
CA ALA A 200 6.49 -4.28 -13.78
C ALA A 200 5.33 -3.58 -14.51
N GLU A 201 5.14 -2.28 -14.29
CA GLU A 201 4.10 -1.48 -14.96
C GLU A 201 4.41 -1.28 -16.46
N GLU A 202 5.67 -1.02 -16.80
CA GLU A 202 6.15 -0.96 -18.18
C GLU A 202 5.97 -2.31 -18.87
N ALA A 203 6.41 -3.42 -18.25
CA ALA A 203 6.21 -4.77 -18.79
C ALA A 203 4.73 -5.11 -18.99
N LYS A 204 3.86 -4.70 -18.06
CA LYS A 204 2.41 -4.88 -18.18
C LYS A 204 1.84 -4.12 -19.38
N SER A 205 2.23 -2.85 -19.57
CA SER A 205 1.75 -2.03 -20.69
C SER A 205 2.16 -2.61 -22.04
N VAL A 206 3.41 -3.07 -22.17
CA VAL A 206 3.92 -3.72 -23.39
C VAL A 206 3.16 -5.02 -23.66
N LEU A 207 2.90 -5.80 -22.61
CA LEU A 207 2.14 -7.03 -22.72
C LEU A 207 0.69 -6.76 -23.16
N GLU A 208 0.05 -5.73 -22.62
CA GLU A 208 -1.31 -5.35 -22.98
C GLU A 208 -1.43 -4.97 -24.47
N VAL A 209 -0.50 -4.16 -24.99
CA VAL A 209 -0.43 -3.84 -26.42
C VAL A 209 -0.23 -5.09 -27.27
N LYS A 210 0.66 -5.99 -26.85
CA LYS A 210 0.91 -7.25 -27.57
C LYS A 210 -0.31 -8.17 -27.60
N VAL A 211 -1.02 -8.28 -26.47
CA VAL A 211 -2.25 -9.07 -26.37
C VAL A 211 -3.36 -8.48 -27.25
N GLN A 212 -3.53 -7.16 -27.24
CA GLN A 212 -4.50 -6.49 -28.11
C GLN A 212 -4.18 -6.71 -29.59
N ALA A 213 -2.90 -6.57 -29.99
CA ALA A 213 -2.46 -6.84 -31.36
C ALA A 213 -2.74 -8.29 -31.78
N ARG A 214 -2.35 -9.28 -30.95
CA ARG A 214 -2.62 -10.71 -31.23
C ARG A 214 -4.11 -11.03 -31.27
N THR A 215 -4.90 -10.40 -30.42
CA THR A 215 -6.36 -10.57 -30.41
C THR A 215 -6.98 -10.04 -31.70
N LYS A 216 -6.47 -8.92 -32.23
CA LYS A 216 -6.92 -8.35 -33.51
C LYS A 216 -6.52 -9.27 -34.68
N GLU A 217 -5.27 -9.72 -34.73
CA GLU A 217 -4.79 -10.66 -35.75
C GLU A 217 -5.62 -11.96 -35.77
N LEU A 218 -5.91 -12.53 -34.60
CA LEU A 218 -6.76 -13.73 -34.50
C LEU A 218 -8.17 -13.47 -35.02
N ARG A 219 -8.78 -12.33 -34.69
CA ARG A 219 -10.11 -11.97 -35.21
C ARG A 219 -10.13 -11.85 -36.73
N GLU A 220 -9.13 -11.19 -37.31
CA GLU A 220 -9.00 -11.04 -38.76
C GLU A 220 -8.79 -12.39 -39.45
N LEU A 221 -8.02 -13.29 -38.83
CA LEU A 221 -7.83 -14.65 -39.31
C LEU A 221 -9.14 -15.46 -39.26
N THR A 222 -9.86 -15.41 -38.14
CA THR A 222 -11.16 -16.07 -37.99
C THR A 222 -12.17 -15.57 -39.02
N GLN A 223 -12.26 -14.25 -39.25
CA GLN A 223 -13.15 -13.68 -40.25
C GLN A 223 -12.79 -14.13 -41.68
N ASN A 224 -11.49 -14.16 -42.01
CA ASN A 224 -11.03 -14.68 -43.31
C ASN A 224 -11.36 -16.16 -43.49
N LEU A 225 -11.19 -16.97 -42.44
CA LEU A 225 -11.52 -18.39 -42.48
C LEU A 225 -13.03 -18.60 -42.66
N ASP A 226 -13.87 -17.85 -41.94
CA ASP A 226 -15.33 -17.92 -42.10
C ASP A 226 -15.78 -17.54 -43.51
N GLN A 227 -15.18 -16.49 -44.10
CA GLN A 227 -15.46 -16.12 -45.48
C GLN A 227 -15.06 -17.23 -46.46
N LYS A 228 -13.88 -17.84 -46.29
CA LYS A 228 -13.43 -18.96 -47.11
C LYS A 228 -14.34 -20.18 -46.96
N VAL A 229 -14.77 -20.49 -45.74
CA VAL A 229 -15.71 -21.59 -45.47
C VAL A 229 -17.03 -21.32 -46.19
N LYS A 230 -17.63 -20.14 -46.02
CA LYS A 230 -18.88 -19.77 -46.72
C LYS A 230 -18.76 -19.86 -48.24
N ALA A 231 -17.66 -19.36 -48.81
CA ALA A 231 -17.41 -19.43 -50.25
C ALA A 231 -17.32 -20.89 -50.73
N ARG A 232 -16.57 -21.74 -50.00
CA ARG A 232 -16.44 -23.18 -50.31
C ARG A 232 -17.75 -23.94 -50.14
N THR A 233 -18.52 -23.65 -49.10
CA THR A 233 -19.85 -24.26 -48.90
C THR A 233 -20.80 -23.90 -50.05
N THR A 234 -20.77 -22.65 -50.51
CA THR A 234 -21.59 -22.20 -51.64
C THR A 234 -21.17 -22.89 -52.95
N GLU A 235 -19.85 -22.96 -53.24
CA GLU A 235 -19.31 -23.67 -54.40
C GLU A 235 -19.71 -25.16 -54.37
N LEU A 236 -19.58 -25.80 -53.20
CA LEU A 236 -19.98 -27.21 -53.02
C LEU A 236 -21.48 -27.40 -53.27
N GLN A 237 -22.33 -26.52 -52.74
CA GLN A 237 -23.77 -26.60 -52.92
C GLN A 237 -24.19 -26.42 -54.38
N GLU A 238 -23.50 -25.54 -55.12
CA GLU A 238 -23.71 -25.39 -56.56
C GLU A 238 -23.30 -26.66 -57.33
N ARG A 239 -22.14 -27.24 -57.03
CA ARG A 239 -21.70 -28.51 -57.63
C ARG A 239 -22.67 -29.66 -57.33
N VAL A 240 -23.17 -29.75 -56.10
CA VAL A 240 -24.21 -30.73 -55.72
C VAL A 240 -25.46 -30.54 -56.57
N SER A 241 -25.95 -29.30 -56.72
CA SER A 241 -27.12 -29.03 -57.57
C SER A 241 -26.90 -29.38 -59.04
N GLN A 242 -25.70 -29.11 -59.58
CA GLN A 242 -25.34 -29.50 -60.95
C GLN A 242 -25.34 -31.03 -61.11
N LEU A 243 -24.78 -31.76 -60.14
CA LEU A 243 -24.79 -33.23 -60.13
C LEU A 243 -26.21 -33.79 -60.08
N GLU A 244 -27.08 -33.23 -59.24
CA GLU A 244 -28.50 -33.62 -59.16
C GLU A 244 -29.23 -33.39 -60.50
N ARG A 245 -28.98 -32.25 -61.16
CA ARG A 245 -29.55 -31.97 -62.50
C ARG A 245 -29.04 -32.96 -63.55
N PHE A 246 -27.74 -33.26 -63.54
CA PHE A 246 -27.15 -34.24 -64.45
C PHE A 246 -27.72 -35.64 -64.22
N GLN A 247 -27.93 -36.04 -62.97
CA GLN A 247 -28.56 -37.30 -62.61
C GLN A 247 -30.01 -37.37 -63.11
N LYS A 248 -30.82 -36.33 -62.91
CA LYS A 248 -32.20 -36.25 -63.44
C LYS A 248 -32.26 -36.38 -64.97
N LEU A 249 -31.35 -35.71 -65.68
CA LEU A 249 -31.25 -35.82 -67.14
C LEU A 249 -30.84 -37.22 -67.60
N THR A 250 -29.89 -37.85 -66.88
CA THR A 250 -29.42 -39.21 -67.18
C THR A 250 -30.53 -40.23 -66.96
N ILE A 251 -31.24 -40.17 -65.83
CA ILE A 251 -32.41 -41.03 -65.55
C ILE A 251 -33.49 -40.83 -66.63
N GLY A 252 -33.77 -39.59 -67.02
CA GLY A 252 -34.72 -39.30 -68.11
C GLY A 252 -34.31 -39.92 -69.45
N ARG A 253 -33.01 -39.89 -69.79
CA ARG A 253 -32.47 -40.54 -70.99
C ARG A 253 -32.57 -42.05 -70.92
N GLU A 254 -32.27 -42.65 -69.77
CA GLU A 254 -32.39 -44.09 -69.55
C GLU A 254 -33.84 -44.56 -69.69
N LEU A 255 -34.79 -43.84 -69.09
CA LEU A 255 -36.23 -44.11 -69.24
C LEU A 255 -36.66 -43.99 -70.71
N LYS A 256 -36.24 -42.95 -71.42
CA LYS A 256 -36.55 -42.78 -72.85
C LYS A 256 -35.95 -43.88 -73.72
N MET A 257 -34.71 -44.30 -73.44
CA MET A 257 -34.10 -45.44 -74.11
C MET A 257 -34.84 -46.74 -73.85
N ALA A 258 -35.34 -46.95 -72.62
CA ALA A 258 -36.15 -48.11 -72.28
C ALA A 258 -37.49 -48.12 -73.04
N GLU A 259 -38.18 -46.97 -73.16
CA GLU A 259 -39.39 -46.83 -73.99
C GLU A 259 -39.11 -47.11 -75.47
N LEU A 260 -38.07 -46.48 -76.04
CA LEU A 260 -37.71 -46.66 -77.45
C LEU A 260 -37.36 -48.12 -77.76
N LYS A 261 -36.66 -48.82 -76.86
CA LYS A 261 -36.39 -50.26 -76.99
C LYS A 261 -37.68 -51.09 -77.02
N LYS A 262 -38.66 -50.79 -76.15
CA LYS A 262 -39.97 -51.47 -76.14
C LYS A 262 -40.75 -51.21 -77.43
N GLU A 263 -40.75 -49.98 -77.93
CA GLU A 263 -41.46 -49.63 -79.18
C GLU A 263 -40.83 -50.35 -80.39
N ILE A 264 -39.50 -50.43 -80.47
CA ILE A 264 -38.78 -51.20 -81.50
C ILE A 264 -39.16 -52.69 -81.43
N GLU A 265 -39.25 -53.27 -80.23
CA GLU A 265 -39.72 -54.66 -80.08
C GLU A 265 -41.16 -54.86 -80.54
N ARG A 266 -42.07 -53.91 -80.25
CA ARG A 266 -43.47 -53.98 -80.70
C ARG A 266 -43.57 -53.91 -82.23
N LEU A 267 -42.92 -52.93 -82.84
CA LEU A 267 -42.89 -52.75 -84.31
C LEU A 267 -42.29 -53.97 -85.01
N LYS A 268 -41.26 -54.61 -84.42
CA LYS A 268 -40.70 -55.87 -84.93
C LYS A 268 -41.65 -57.06 -84.84
N LYS A 269 -42.58 -57.06 -83.88
CA LYS A 269 -43.62 -58.10 -83.76
C LYS A 269 -44.77 -57.88 -84.74
N GLU A 270 -45.11 -56.63 -85.05
CA GLU A 270 -46.16 -56.27 -86.03
C GLU A 270 -45.73 -56.46 -87.50
N GLN A 271 -44.42 -56.50 -87.79
CA GLN A 271 -43.87 -56.79 -89.13
C GLN A 271 -43.61 -58.29 -89.40
N LYS A 272 -44.12 -59.18 -88.55
CA LYS A 272 -44.09 -60.64 -88.74
C LYS A 272 -45.50 -61.16 -89.00
#